data_AF-A0A5A7WME5-F1
#
_entry.id   AF-A0A5A7WME5-F1
#
_cell.length_a   1.000
_cell.length_b   1.000
_cell.length_c   1.000
_cell.angle_alpha   90.00
_cell.angle_beta   90.00
_cell.angle_gamma   90.00
#
_symmetry.space_group_name_H-M   'P 1'
#
loop_
_entity.id
_entity.type
_entity.pdbx_description
1 polymer ?
#
loop_
_entity_poly.entity_id
_entity_poly.type
_entity_poly.pdbx_seq_one_letter_code
_entity_poly.pdbx_strand_id
1 'polypeptide(L)'
;MGINTFREVVGILDAAVNGPGTAVGPPHHAFWRDITRDEFVATKVLGQPILVLGDGAHSNLILSLKGEPPFGSGLNAKFPRMPIGFDAVPDDAIRSIELWINDGCPDGSDAQTG
;
A
#
# COMPACT_ATOMS: atom_id res chain seq x y z
N MET A 1 7.46 2.01 -14.95
CA MET A 1 8.74 1.51 -14.40
C MET A 1 8.41 0.80 -13.10
N GLY A 2 9.05 -0.33 -12.80
CA GLY A 2 8.82 -1.04 -11.53
C GLY A 2 9.47 -0.30 -10.36
N ILE A 3 8.83 -0.36 -9.19
CA ILE A 3 9.37 0.10 -7.91
C ILE A 3 10.35 -0.96 -7.40
N ASN A 4 11.55 -0.55 -6.97
CA ASN A 4 12.60 -1.46 -6.50
C ASN A 4 12.96 -1.24 -5.02
N THR A 5 12.34 -0.26 -4.36
CA THR A 5 12.61 0.09 -2.97
C THR A 5 11.34 0.36 -2.19
N PHE A 6 11.37 0.14 -0.87
CA PHE A 6 10.25 0.53 -0.01
C PHE A 6 10.04 2.05 0.02
N ARG A 7 11.10 2.85 -0.16
CA ARG A 7 11.01 4.31 -0.23
C ARG A 7 10.10 4.80 -1.37
N GLU A 8 10.12 4.14 -2.51
CA GLU A 8 9.25 4.50 -3.63
C GLU A 8 7.77 4.17 -3.33
N VAL A 9 7.50 3.08 -2.60
CA VAL A 9 6.14 2.77 -2.09
C VAL A 9 5.67 3.89 -1.17
N VAL A 10 6.50 4.31 -0.21
CA VAL A 10 6.21 5.46 0.67
C VAL A 10 5.89 6.71 -0.14
N GLY A 11 6.67 6.99 -1.20
CA GLY A 11 6.44 8.14 -2.09
C GLY A 11 5.07 8.12 -2.76
N ILE A 12 4.60 6.96 -3.21
CA ILE A 12 3.26 6.82 -3.80
C ILE A 12 2.17 7.02 -2.74
N LEU A 13 2.32 6.40 -1.56
CA LEU A 13 1.32 6.53 -0.49
C LEU A 13 1.24 7.97 0.06
N ASP A 14 2.38 8.67 0.13
CA ASP A 14 2.39 10.09 0.49
C ASP A 14 1.74 10.95 -0.60
N ALA A 15 2.07 10.72 -1.88
CA ALA A 15 1.44 11.45 -2.98
C ALA A 15 -0.10 11.27 -2.98
N ALA A 16 -0.58 10.06 -2.66
CA ALA A 16 -2.00 9.75 -2.54
C ALA A 16 -2.73 10.60 -1.47
N VAL A 17 -2.02 11.10 -0.46
CA VAL A 17 -2.58 11.96 0.59
C VAL A 17 -2.07 13.39 0.50
N ASN A 18 -1.71 13.90 -0.68
CA ASN A 18 -1.18 15.25 -0.91
C ASN A 18 0.18 15.56 -0.25
N GLY A 19 0.98 14.52 0.02
CA GLY A 19 2.39 14.62 0.40
C GLY A 19 2.71 14.18 1.84
N PRO A 20 4.01 14.11 2.17
CA PRO A 20 4.52 13.56 3.44
C PRO A 20 4.11 14.39 4.68
N GLY A 21 3.79 15.66 4.50
CA GLY A 21 3.33 16.55 5.57
C GLY A 21 1.84 16.42 5.91
N THR A 22 1.05 15.73 5.08
CA THR A 22 -0.39 15.64 5.32
C THR A 22 -0.70 14.66 6.44
N ALA A 23 -1.50 15.09 7.41
CA ALA A 23 -1.99 14.24 8.49
C ALA A 23 -3.00 13.21 7.95
N VAL A 24 -2.76 11.94 8.26
CA VAL A 24 -3.71 10.86 8.00
C VAL A 24 -4.49 10.59 9.28
N GLY A 25 -5.82 10.64 9.16
CA GLY A 25 -6.73 10.50 10.30
C GLY A 25 -6.77 9.10 10.91
N PRO A 26 -7.47 8.97 12.06
CA PRO A 26 -7.79 7.67 12.62
C PRO A 26 -8.63 6.83 11.64
N PRO A 27 -8.65 5.49 11.77
CA PRO A 27 -8.13 4.74 12.92
C PRO A 27 -6.68 4.25 12.78
N HIS A 28 -6.02 4.45 11.65
CA HIS A 28 -4.72 3.81 11.36
C HIS A 28 -3.56 4.79 11.17
N HIS A 29 -3.82 6.09 10.98
CA HIS A 29 -2.79 7.09 10.70
C HIS A 29 -1.90 6.70 9.48
N ALA A 30 -0.80 7.41 9.28
CA ALA A 30 0.13 7.14 8.18
C ALA A 30 1.07 5.98 8.55
N PHE A 31 0.51 4.76 8.66
CA PHE A 31 1.23 3.56 9.13
C PHE A 31 2.46 3.18 8.31
N TRP A 32 2.67 3.80 7.14
CA TRP A 32 3.82 3.56 6.25
C TRP A 32 5.00 4.49 6.53
N ARG A 33 4.83 5.51 7.39
CA ARG A 33 5.88 6.49 7.71
C ARG A 33 6.71 6.04 8.90
N ASP A 34 7.97 6.46 8.93
CA ASP A 34 8.92 6.26 10.04
C ASP A 34 9.13 4.80 10.47
N ILE A 35 8.96 3.87 9.52
CA ILE A 35 9.20 2.44 9.70
C ILE A 35 10.12 1.90 8.60
N THR A 36 10.67 0.72 8.84
CA THR A 36 11.45 -0.04 7.87
C THR A 36 10.54 -0.82 6.91
N ARG A 37 11.13 -1.30 5.82
CA ARG A 37 10.46 -2.21 4.88
C ARG A 37 9.91 -3.44 5.57
N ASP A 38 10.69 -4.08 6.44
CA ASP A 38 10.27 -5.31 7.11
C ASP A 38 9.15 -5.06 8.12
N GLU A 39 9.18 -3.94 8.82
CA GLU A 39 8.07 -3.52 9.68
C GLU A 39 6.80 -3.26 8.86
N PHE A 40 6.92 -2.63 7.68
CA PHE A 40 5.78 -2.42 6.79
C PHE A 40 5.20 -3.75 6.29
N VAL A 41 6.06 -4.67 5.85
CA VAL A 41 5.65 -6.03 5.42
C VAL A 41 4.93 -6.78 6.54
N ALA A 42 5.39 -6.64 7.80
CA ALA A 42 4.78 -7.27 8.96
C ALA A 42 3.55 -6.51 9.51
N THR A 43 3.27 -5.29 9.01
CA THR A 43 2.26 -4.40 9.57
C THR A 43 0.86 -5.00 9.47
N LYS A 44 0.07 -4.74 10.53
CA LYS A 44 -1.36 -5.01 10.54
C LYS A 44 -2.13 -3.74 10.80
N VAL A 45 -3.15 -3.48 10.00
CA VAL A 45 -4.11 -2.40 10.22
C VAL A 45 -5.42 -3.03 10.68
N LEU A 46 -5.93 -2.59 11.84
CA LEU A 46 -7.12 -3.17 12.47
C LEU A 46 -7.07 -4.69 12.64
N GLY A 47 -5.87 -5.21 12.95
CA GLY A 47 -5.60 -6.64 13.14
C GLY A 47 -5.46 -7.46 11.85
N GLN A 48 -5.61 -6.85 10.68
CA GLN A 48 -5.46 -7.52 9.37
C GLN A 48 -4.10 -7.20 8.74
N PRO A 49 -3.38 -8.18 8.19
CA PRO A 49 -2.14 -7.92 7.46
C PRO A 49 -2.41 -7.00 6.28
N ILE A 50 -1.54 -6.01 6.07
CA ILE A 50 -1.69 -5.10 4.92
C ILE A 50 -1.24 -5.74 3.61
N LEU A 51 -0.26 -6.65 3.67
CA LEU A 51 0.32 -7.35 2.53
C LEU A 51 0.13 -8.86 2.64
N VAL A 52 0.03 -9.51 1.48
CA VAL A 52 0.27 -10.94 1.27
C VAL A 52 1.52 -11.04 0.39
N LEU A 53 2.64 -11.44 0.96
CA LEU A 53 3.93 -11.50 0.23
C LEU A 53 3.82 -12.42 -0.99
N GLY A 54 4.26 -11.95 -2.15
CA GLY A 54 4.15 -12.66 -3.42
C GLY A 54 2.74 -12.64 -4.04
N ASP A 55 1.75 -12.03 -3.38
CA ASP A 55 0.37 -11.91 -3.87
C ASP A 55 -0.17 -10.48 -3.65
N GLY A 56 0.31 -9.57 -4.49
CA GLY A 56 -0.12 -8.17 -4.50
C GLY A 56 -1.62 -8.05 -4.78
N ALA A 57 -2.16 -8.88 -5.68
CA ALA A 57 -3.57 -8.79 -6.08
C ALA A 57 -4.55 -9.00 -4.91
N HIS A 58 -4.20 -9.86 -3.94
CA HIS A 58 -5.03 -10.10 -2.75
C HIS A 58 -4.54 -9.37 -1.49
N SER A 59 -3.52 -8.51 -1.61
CA SER A 59 -3.05 -7.68 -0.49
C SER A 59 -4.08 -6.60 -0.13
N ASN A 60 -4.40 -6.46 1.15
CA ASN A 60 -5.37 -5.47 1.64
C ASN A 60 -5.01 -4.04 1.23
N LEU A 61 -3.73 -3.71 1.13
CA LEU A 61 -3.26 -2.44 0.59
C LEU A 61 -3.83 -2.21 -0.83
N ILE A 62 -3.59 -3.15 -1.75
CA ILE A 62 -4.02 -3.04 -3.15
C ILE A 62 -5.54 -3.02 -3.27
N LEU A 63 -6.23 -3.93 -2.58
CA LEU A 63 -7.70 -3.97 -2.56
C LEU A 63 -8.28 -2.63 -2.07
N SER A 64 -7.68 -2.03 -1.04
CA SER A 64 -8.13 -0.75 -0.50
C SER A 64 -7.97 0.42 -1.47
N LEU A 65 -6.86 0.44 -2.23
CA LEU A 65 -6.60 1.49 -3.21
C LEU A 65 -7.50 1.35 -4.45
N LYS A 66 -7.72 0.12 -4.93
CA LYS A 66 -8.65 -0.16 -6.05
C LYS A 66 -10.12 0.03 -5.65
N GLY A 67 -10.45 -0.12 -4.37
CA GLY A 67 -11.84 -0.17 -3.90
C GLY A 67 -12.51 -1.50 -4.25
N GLU A 68 -11.75 -2.58 -4.20
CA GLU A 68 -12.23 -3.95 -4.39
C GLU A 68 -12.60 -4.58 -3.04
N PRO A 69 -13.59 -5.49 -2.97
CA PRO A 69 -14.03 -6.09 -1.70
C PRO A 69 -12.85 -6.66 -0.88
N PRO A 70 -12.80 -6.37 0.44
CA PRO A 70 -13.84 -5.77 1.27
C PRO A 70 -13.86 -4.23 1.28
N PHE A 71 -13.16 -3.55 0.37
CA PHE A 71 -13.15 -2.10 0.24
C PHE A 71 -14.07 -1.62 -0.89
N GLY A 72 -14.37 -0.31 -0.93
CA GLY A 72 -15.18 0.31 -1.99
C GLY A 72 -16.61 0.66 -1.56
N SER A 73 -17.56 0.54 -2.48
CA SER A 73 -18.98 0.94 -2.29
C SER A 73 -20.00 -0.14 -2.67
N GLY A 74 -19.54 -1.34 -3.04
CA GLY A 74 -20.40 -2.46 -3.44
C GLY A 74 -21.02 -3.24 -2.28
N LEU A 75 -21.89 -4.22 -2.60
CA LEU A 75 -22.61 -5.04 -1.62
C LEU A 75 -21.70 -5.77 -0.62
N ASN A 76 -20.49 -6.12 -1.03
CA ASN A 76 -19.50 -6.82 -0.20
C ASN A 76 -18.46 -5.87 0.42
N ALA A 77 -18.61 -4.55 0.26
CA ALA A 77 -17.72 -3.57 0.87
C ALA A 77 -18.06 -3.43 2.37
N LYS A 78 -17.04 -3.63 3.20
CA LYS A 78 -17.07 -3.41 4.64
C LYS A 78 -16.35 -2.11 5.02
N PHE A 79 -15.48 -1.64 4.14
CA PHE A 79 -14.67 -0.44 4.30
C PHE A 79 -14.77 0.42 3.02
N PRO A 80 -14.61 1.74 3.11
CA PRO A 80 -14.53 2.59 1.92
C PRO A 80 -13.24 2.33 1.12
N ARG A 81 -13.22 2.74 -0.15
CA ARG A 81 -11.98 2.86 -0.92
C ARG A 81 -11.08 3.91 -0.26
N MET A 82 -9.79 3.62 -0.20
CA MET A 82 -8.77 4.54 0.30
C MET A 82 -8.02 5.22 -0.85
N PRO A 83 -7.46 6.41 -0.63
CA PRO A 83 -7.62 7.28 0.54
C PRO A 83 -9.00 7.97 0.60
N ILE A 84 -9.57 8.14 1.80
CA ILE A 84 -10.85 8.85 2.00
C ILE A 84 -10.62 10.37 2.00
N GLY A 85 -11.42 11.10 1.23
CA GLY A 85 -11.33 12.58 1.17
C GLY A 85 -10.21 13.10 0.26
N PHE A 86 -9.57 12.20 -0.48
CA PHE A 86 -8.56 12.51 -1.49
C PHE A 86 -8.94 11.84 -2.82
N ASP A 87 -8.22 12.18 -3.88
CA ASP A 87 -8.41 11.56 -5.18
C ASP A 87 -8.02 10.07 -5.16
N ALA A 88 -8.57 9.30 -6.10
CA ALA A 88 -8.16 7.91 -6.28
C ALA A 88 -6.68 7.85 -6.68
N VAL A 89 -5.97 6.84 -6.16
CA VAL A 89 -4.60 6.57 -6.60
C VAL A 89 -4.62 6.13 -8.07
N PRO A 90 -3.76 6.67 -8.95
CA PRO A 90 -3.68 6.24 -10.33
C PRO A 90 -3.40 4.73 -10.49
N ASP A 91 -4.04 4.10 -11.48
CA ASP A 91 -3.95 2.65 -11.70
C ASP A 91 -2.52 2.15 -11.95
N ASP A 92 -1.69 2.96 -12.60
CA ASP A 92 -0.27 2.65 -12.85
C ASP A 92 0.58 2.69 -11.57
N ALA A 93 0.28 3.61 -10.65
CA ALA A 93 0.90 3.66 -9.34
C ALA A 93 0.47 2.46 -8.47
N ILE A 94 -0.82 2.11 -8.47
CA ILE A 94 -1.33 0.90 -7.80
C ILE A 94 -0.64 -0.34 -8.39
N ARG A 95 -0.56 -0.44 -9.72
CA ARG A 95 0.10 -1.55 -10.41
C ARG A 95 1.57 -1.67 -10.04
N SER A 96 2.25 -0.55 -9.84
CA SER A 96 3.67 -0.54 -9.46
C SER A 96 3.88 -1.08 -8.03
N ILE A 97 3.00 -0.75 -7.08
CA ILE A 97 3.01 -1.34 -5.73
C ILE A 97 2.67 -2.83 -5.80
N GLU A 98 1.66 -3.21 -6.60
CA GLU A 98 1.26 -4.60 -6.76
C GLU A 98 2.41 -5.48 -7.28
N LEU A 99 3.15 -5.00 -8.28
CA LEU A 99 4.36 -5.66 -8.79
C LEU A 99 5.45 -5.76 -7.72
N TRP A 100 5.71 -4.69 -6.98
CA TRP A 100 6.68 -4.72 -5.88
C TRP A 100 6.33 -5.76 -4.81
N ILE A 101 5.04 -5.96 -4.48
CA ILE A 101 4.61 -7.02 -3.57
C ILE A 101 4.82 -8.41 -4.18
N ASN A 102 4.49 -8.58 -5.47
CA ASN A 102 4.68 -9.83 -6.20
C ASN A 102 6.16 -10.24 -6.25
N ASP A 103 7.06 -9.26 -6.35
CA ASP A 103 8.51 -9.46 -6.37
C ASP A 103 9.11 -9.68 -4.97
N GLY A 104 8.28 -9.85 -3.95
CA GLY A 104 8.72 -10.12 -2.58
C GLY A 104 9.16 -8.87 -1.81
N CYS A 105 8.66 -7.70 -2.20
CA CYS A 105 8.91 -6.41 -1.57
C CYS A 105 10.39 -5.97 -1.56
N PRO A 106 11.16 -6.02 -2.65
CA PRO A 106 12.60 -5.74 -2.62
C PRO A 106 12.93 -4.36 -2.05
N ASP A 107 14.04 -4.22 -1.32
CA ASP A 107 14.51 -2.93 -0.78
C ASP A 107 15.89 -2.52 -1.32
N GLY A 108 16.02 -2.48 -2.65
CA GLY A 108 17.18 -2.00 -3.41
C GLY A 108 18.49 -2.78 -3.24
N SER A 109 18.62 -3.58 -2.18
CA SER A 109 19.84 -4.29 -1.77
C SER A 109 19.74 -5.81 -1.96
N ASP A 110 18.54 -6.34 -2.17
CA ASP A 110 18.29 -7.79 -2.31
C ASP A 110 18.34 -8.32 -3.76
N ALA A 111 18.50 -7.45 -4.76
CA ALA A 111 18.46 -7.81 -6.18
C ALA A 111 19.86 -8.10 -6.79
N GLN A 112 20.88 -8.43 -5.99
CA GLN A 112 22.25 -8.65 -6.48
C GLN A 112 22.97 -9.93 -6.01
N THR A 113 22.29 -10.89 -5.39
CA THR A 113 22.91 -12.20 -5.12
C THR A 113 21.99 -13.35 -5.51
N GLY A 114 22.34 -13.99 -6.63
CA GLY A 114 21.76 -15.22 -7.14
C GLY A 114 22.09 -15.45 -8.60
#